data_AF-A0A2U0UNU3-F1
#
_entry.id   AF-A0A2U0UNU3-F1
#
_cell.length_a   1.000
_cell.length_b   1.000
_cell.length_c   1.000
_cell.angle_alpha   90.00
_cell.angle_beta   90.00
_cell.angle_gamma   90.00
#
_symmetry.space_group_name_H-M   'P 1'
#
loop_
_entity.id
_entity.type
_entity.pdbx_description
1 polymer ?
#
loop_
_entity_poly.entity_id
_entity_poly.type
_entity_poly.pdbx_seq_one_letter_code
_entity_poly.pdbx_strand_id
1 'polypeptide(L)'
;MFPYLLVFIVAFILFLVLKDKRSDKYLIAYFLYVSLFVGLGDMIGGYDRYIYGEVFDAIAEEMRGGRNLARLNYLINGKEYGYFFWQVLVSFVTQNRYIFILITTLALYMLYFFSFKQYIQDYPLATIVFLGFFYYFTMTYLRQVFAVGIVWLSVRYIWEQKPIKFFALVLLAYTFHGSALIFAPMYFLPIRKYSPTAIIAFVAVCLLVSLSPLPNVLLVSSGEATGMAERTAAYTTEDQGFRIEYVLECMFLLWLIFTNYRKIVPTKQTLVFLNMTVVFCGILLLFMRFGQGGRFGWYFFLGIIYMLTHICHLPHRKPWLKPLVVTVCFLLFLRITIAWQSLNMPYKTFFTNGEPSGSGSIYERYEYDYNYTVDKLYK
;
A
#
# COMPACT_ATOMS: atom_id res chain seq x y z
N MET A 1 -14.92 -15.73 5.82
CA MET A 1 -13.88 -15.10 6.67
C MET A 1 -12.65 -15.98 6.85
N PHE A 2 -12.82 -17.28 7.14
CA PHE A 2 -11.71 -18.18 7.51
C PHE A 2 -10.47 -18.16 6.60
N PRO A 3 -10.58 -18.18 5.25
CA PRO A 3 -9.39 -18.13 4.39
C PRO A 3 -8.51 -16.89 4.59
N TYR A 4 -9.12 -15.73 4.88
CA TYR A 4 -8.38 -14.51 5.18
C TYR A 4 -7.69 -14.60 6.55
N LEU A 5 -8.37 -15.13 7.57
CA LEU A 5 -7.76 -15.34 8.89
C LEU A 5 -6.56 -16.31 8.82
N LEU A 6 -6.60 -17.31 7.92
CA LEU A 6 -5.49 -18.24 7.70
C LEU A 6 -4.19 -17.49 7.34
N VAL A 7 -4.27 -16.42 6.54
CA VAL A 7 -3.10 -15.61 6.17
C VAL A 7 -2.40 -15.05 7.41
N PHE A 8 -3.18 -14.50 8.35
CA PHE A 8 -2.64 -14.00 9.62
C PHE A 8 -2.15 -15.13 10.53
N ILE A 9 -2.90 -16.23 10.64
CA ILE A 9 -2.55 -17.38 11.47
C ILE A 9 -1.20 -17.97 11.04
N VAL A 10 -0.96 -18.11 9.74
CA VAL A 10 0.32 -18.60 9.19
C VAL A 10 1.46 -17.65 9.60
N ALA A 11 1.29 -16.33 9.43
CA ALA A 11 2.28 -15.34 9.86
C ALA A 11 2.56 -15.43 11.37
N PHE A 12 1.51 -15.60 12.18
CA PHE A 12 1.60 -15.70 13.63
C PHE A 12 2.33 -16.98 14.09
N ILE A 13 2.01 -18.13 13.50
CA ILE A 13 2.72 -19.39 13.77
C ILE A 13 4.20 -19.23 13.43
N LEU A 14 4.52 -18.65 12.27
CA LEU A 14 5.90 -18.45 11.84
C LEU A 14 6.65 -17.46 12.74
N PHE A 15 5.96 -16.43 13.26
CA PHE A 15 6.49 -15.57 14.31
C PHE A 15 6.85 -16.31 15.60
N LEU A 16 6.00 -17.23 16.07
CA LEU A 16 6.28 -18.04 17.25
C LEU A 16 7.44 -19.03 17.04
N VAL A 17 7.54 -19.62 15.84
CA VAL A 17 8.56 -20.64 15.51
C VAL A 17 9.93 -20.01 15.27
N LEU A 18 9.98 -18.91 14.51
CA LEU A 18 11.26 -18.32 14.09
C LEU A 18 11.89 -17.43 15.16
N LYS A 19 11.13 -16.92 16.14
CA LYS A 19 11.63 -16.15 17.30
C LYS A 19 12.68 -15.10 16.90
N ASP A 20 12.29 -14.20 16.00
CA ASP A 20 13.09 -13.07 15.51
C ASP A 20 14.22 -13.42 14.52
N LYS A 21 14.33 -14.68 14.06
CA LYS A 21 15.34 -15.06 13.08
C LYS A 21 15.07 -14.45 11.70
N ARG A 22 16.08 -13.73 11.20
CA ARG A 22 16.15 -13.31 9.80
C ARG A 22 16.39 -14.52 8.90
N SER A 23 15.43 -14.83 8.03
CA SER A 23 15.53 -15.92 7.05
C SER A 23 14.94 -15.48 5.72
N ASP A 24 15.80 -15.29 4.72
CA ASP A 24 15.37 -14.93 3.36
C ASP A 24 14.44 -16.01 2.78
N LYS A 25 14.70 -17.29 3.05
CA LYS A 25 13.84 -18.40 2.62
C LYS A 25 12.43 -18.29 3.18
N TYR A 26 12.31 -17.93 4.46
CA TYR A 26 11.01 -17.67 5.09
C TYR A 26 10.29 -16.52 4.40
N LEU A 27 10.98 -15.39 4.21
CA LEU A 27 10.36 -14.20 3.64
C LEU A 27 9.89 -14.45 2.19
N ILE A 28 10.69 -15.17 1.39
CA ILE A 28 10.32 -15.61 0.04
C ILE A 28 9.08 -16.49 0.10
N ALA A 29 9.09 -17.54 0.92
CA ALA A 29 7.96 -18.47 1.02
C ALA A 29 6.67 -17.77 1.48
N TYR A 30 6.77 -16.88 2.46
CA TYR A 30 5.63 -16.16 2.99
C TYR A 30 5.08 -15.13 1.98
N PHE A 31 5.92 -14.31 1.35
CA PHE A 31 5.46 -13.38 0.32
C PHE A 31 4.97 -14.09 -0.94
N LEU A 32 5.49 -15.27 -1.28
CA LEU A 32 4.93 -16.11 -2.33
C LEU A 32 3.54 -16.61 -1.95
N TYR A 33 3.36 -17.13 -0.73
CA TYR A 33 2.06 -17.55 -0.23
C TYR A 33 1.02 -16.42 -0.28
N VAL A 34 1.39 -15.22 0.21
CA VAL A 34 0.49 -14.06 0.23
C VAL A 34 0.22 -13.56 -1.19
N SER A 35 1.22 -13.49 -2.06
CA SER A 35 1.03 -13.03 -3.45
C SER A 35 0.17 -13.99 -4.26
N LEU A 36 0.28 -15.31 -4.04
CA LEU A 36 -0.62 -16.30 -4.63
C LEU A 36 -2.04 -16.15 -4.08
N PHE A 37 -2.22 -15.99 -2.77
CA PHE A 37 -3.56 -15.76 -2.19
C PHE A 37 -4.26 -14.55 -2.82
N VAL A 38 -3.52 -13.45 -3.00
CA VAL A 38 -4.05 -12.20 -3.56
C VAL A 38 -4.25 -12.29 -5.08
N GLY A 39 -3.26 -12.85 -5.79
CA GLY A 39 -3.22 -12.90 -7.25
C GLY A 39 -4.16 -13.95 -7.83
N LEU A 40 -4.39 -15.06 -7.12
CA LEU A 40 -5.35 -16.10 -7.51
C LEU A 40 -6.79 -15.74 -7.16
N GLY A 41 -7.02 -14.73 -6.30
CA GLY A 41 -8.36 -14.35 -5.84
C GLY A 41 -9.25 -13.83 -6.98
N ASP A 42 -10.49 -14.33 -7.06
CA ASP A 42 -11.46 -13.95 -8.08
C ASP A 42 -12.10 -12.59 -7.75
N MET A 43 -11.57 -11.54 -8.39
CA MET A 43 -12.00 -10.14 -8.28
C MET A 43 -12.20 -9.60 -6.85
N ILE A 44 -11.38 -10.08 -5.90
CA ILE A 44 -11.41 -9.62 -4.51
C ILE A 44 -11.01 -8.14 -4.35
N GLY A 45 -11.62 -7.43 -3.41
CA GLY A 45 -11.20 -6.08 -3.02
C GLY A 45 -11.94 -4.93 -3.70
N GLY A 46 -13.00 -5.20 -4.47
CA GLY A 46 -13.91 -4.18 -5.02
C GLY A 46 -13.67 -3.83 -6.48
N TYR A 47 -14.27 -2.71 -6.92
CA TYR A 47 -14.44 -2.41 -8.35
C TYR A 47 -13.13 -2.11 -9.10
N ASP A 48 -12.07 -1.64 -8.41
CA ASP A 48 -10.79 -1.28 -9.04
C ASP A 48 -10.20 -2.43 -9.89
N ARG A 49 -10.35 -3.70 -9.46
CA ARG A 49 -9.88 -4.86 -10.24
C ARG A 49 -10.59 -5.01 -11.59
N TYR A 50 -11.88 -4.71 -11.65
CA TYR A 50 -12.65 -4.77 -12.90
C TYR A 50 -12.15 -3.70 -13.86
N ILE A 51 -11.93 -2.48 -13.38
CA ILE A 51 -11.38 -1.38 -14.18
C ILE A 51 -9.98 -1.73 -14.71
N TYR A 52 -9.11 -2.30 -13.86
CA TYR A 52 -7.78 -2.73 -14.31
C TYR A 52 -7.86 -3.88 -15.32
N GLY A 53 -8.78 -4.82 -15.12
CA GLY A 53 -9.03 -5.88 -16.09
C GLY A 53 -9.53 -5.34 -17.43
N GLU A 54 -10.49 -4.42 -17.42
CA GLU A 54 -11.08 -3.84 -18.64
C GLU A 54 -10.04 -3.12 -19.48
N VAL A 55 -9.26 -2.26 -18.83
CA VAL A 55 -8.15 -1.54 -19.48
C VAL A 55 -7.12 -2.53 -20.03
N PHE A 56 -6.78 -3.57 -19.27
CA PHE A 56 -5.84 -4.59 -19.73
C PHE A 56 -6.38 -5.38 -20.92
N ASP A 57 -7.65 -5.81 -20.91
CA ASP A 57 -8.26 -6.56 -22.00
C ASP A 57 -8.24 -5.73 -23.30
N ALA A 58 -8.57 -4.44 -23.24
CA ALA A 58 -8.48 -3.52 -24.38
C ALA A 58 -7.04 -3.38 -24.92
N ILE A 59 -6.05 -3.27 -24.02
CA ILE A 59 -4.64 -3.24 -24.39
C ILE A 59 -4.24 -4.56 -25.05
N ALA A 60 -4.60 -5.69 -24.46
CA ALA A 60 -4.17 -7.00 -24.91
C ALA A 60 -4.83 -7.42 -26.24
N GLU A 61 -6.03 -6.91 -26.53
CA GLU A 61 -6.68 -7.05 -27.84
C GLU A 61 -5.92 -6.27 -28.93
N GLU A 62 -5.63 -4.98 -28.70
CA GLU A 62 -4.89 -4.16 -29.66
C GLU A 62 -3.47 -4.68 -29.88
N MET A 63 -2.81 -5.20 -28.82
CA MET A 63 -1.46 -5.76 -28.91
C MET A 63 -1.38 -7.11 -29.64
N ARG A 64 -2.47 -7.91 -29.67
CA ARG A 64 -2.55 -9.09 -30.56
C ARG A 64 -2.93 -8.71 -31.99
N GLY A 65 -3.72 -7.65 -32.17
CA GLY A 65 -4.13 -7.11 -33.46
C GLY A 65 -3.07 -6.22 -34.10
N GLY A 66 -3.45 -4.96 -34.34
CA GLY A 66 -2.66 -3.99 -35.11
C GLY A 66 -1.43 -3.44 -34.39
N ARG A 67 -1.27 -3.70 -33.08
CA ARG A 67 -0.20 -3.15 -32.22
C ARG A 67 -0.10 -1.62 -32.29
N ASN A 68 -1.22 -0.95 -32.50
CA ASN A 68 -1.25 0.48 -32.66
C ASN A 68 -1.47 1.16 -31.30
N LEU A 69 -0.37 1.39 -30.57
CA LEU A 69 -0.39 2.05 -29.27
C LEU A 69 -1.04 3.45 -29.30
N ALA A 70 -1.04 4.14 -30.45
CA ALA A 70 -1.69 5.45 -30.56
C ALA A 70 -3.21 5.36 -30.37
N ARG A 71 -3.82 4.22 -30.71
CA ARG A 71 -5.25 3.97 -30.47
C ARG A 71 -5.58 3.80 -28.99
N LEU A 72 -4.60 3.47 -28.15
CA LEU A 72 -4.77 3.25 -26.72
C LEU A 72 -4.50 4.51 -25.90
N ASN A 73 -4.11 5.63 -26.52
CA ASN A 73 -3.78 6.87 -25.81
C ASN A 73 -4.92 7.41 -24.94
N TYR A 74 -6.18 7.14 -25.31
CA TYR A 74 -7.34 7.54 -24.52
C TYR A 74 -7.40 6.86 -23.15
N LEU A 75 -6.89 5.63 -23.01
CA LEU A 75 -6.87 4.88 -21.74
C LEU A 75 -5.96 5.52 -20.70
N ILE A 76 -4.94 6.23 -21.16
CA ILE A 76 -3.90 6.84 -20.34
C ILE A 76 -4.29 8.28 -19.98
N ASN A 77 -5.04 8.96 -20.86
CA ASN A 77 -5.45 10.36 -20.74
C ASN A 77 -4.32 11.27 -20.19
N GLY A 78 -3.09 11.06 -20.70
CA GLY A 78 -1.89 11.81 -20.33
C GLY A 78 -1.18 11.40 -19.03
N LYS A 79 -1.57 10.31 -18.36
CA LYS A 79 -1.12 9.95 -17.00
C LYS A 79 -0.69 8.51 -16.83
N GLU A 80 0.13 8.23 -15.82
CA GLU A 80 0.43 6.86 -15.38
C GLU A 80 0.99 5.95 -16.50
N TYR A 81 1.80 6.54 -17.40
CA TYR A 81 2.44 5.85 -18.53
C TYR A 81 3.25 4.61 -18.13
N GLY A 82 3.82 4.58 -16.93
CA GLY A 82 4.56 3.43 -16.41
C GLY A 82 3.65 2.23 -16.13
N TYR A 83 2.46 2.46 -15.57
CA TYR A 83 1.48 1.40 -15.38
C TYR A 83 0.87 0.92 -16.70
N PHE A 84 0.63 1.84 -17.64
CA PHE A 84 0.25 1.46 -19.01
C PHE A 84 1.32 0.60 -19.68
N PHE A 85 2.58 1.02 -19.63
CA PHE A 85 3.70 0.26 -20.18
C PHE A 85 3.81 -1.12 -19.51
N TRP A 86 3.61 -1.22 -18.19
CA TRP A 86 3.53 -2.50 -17.49
C TRP A 86 2.43 -3.41 -18.06
N GLN A 87 1.22 -2.90 -18.28
CA GLN A 87 0.13 -3.67 -18.90
C GLN A 87 0.49 -4.14 -20.31
N VAL A 88 1.11 -3.28 -21.13
CA VAL A 88 1.62 -3.65 -22.46
C VAL A 88 2.64 -4.78 -22.36
N LEU A 89 3.59 -4.71 -21.40
CA LEU A 89 4.57 -5.79 -21.19
C LEU A 89 3.89 -7.12 -20.83
N VAL A 90 2.89 -7.09 -19.95
CA VAL A 90 2.17 -8.31 -19.54
C VAL A 90 1.29 -8.84 -20.69
N SER A 91 0.81 -7.97 -21.59
CA SER A 91 0.00 -8.39 -22.74
C SER A 91 0.76 -9.27 -23.74
N PHE A 92 2.11 -9.20 -23.76
CA PHE A 92 2.94 -10.13 -24.53
C PHE A 92 2.97 -11.55 -23.94
N VAL A 93 2.57 -11.71 -22.67
CA VAL A 93 2.55 -12.99 -21.96
C VAL A 93 1.16 -13.62 -21.96
N THR A 94 0.10 -12.81 -21.81
CA THR A 94 -1.27 -13.30 -21.67
C THR A 94 -2.29 -12.28 -22.19
N GLN A 95 -3.48 -12.75 -22.58
CA GLN A 95 -4.67 -11.90 -22.76
C GLN A 95 -5.64 -11.97 -21.59
N ASN A 96 -5.37 -12.83 -20.62
CA ASN A 96 -6.30 -13.09 -19.55
C ASN A 96 -6.12 -12.10 -18.41
N ARG A 97 -7.17 -11.35 -18.05
CA ARG A 97 -7.14 -10.38 -16.95
C ARG A 97 -6.73 -11.00 -15.60
N TYR A 98 -7.10 -12.25 -15.32
CA TYR A 98 -6.71 -12.91 -14.06
C TYR A 98 -5.23 -13.25 -14.02
N ILE A 99 -4.67 -13.73 -15.13
CA ILE A 99 -3.23 -13.96 -15.25
C ILE A 99 -2.45 -12.63 -15.19
N PHE A 100 -2.99 -11.56 -15.78
CA PHE A 100 -2.45 -10.21 -15.61
C PHE A 100 -2.41 -9.75 -14.14
N ILE A 101 -3.51 -9.92 -13.40
CA ILE A 101 -3.57 -9.58 -11.97
C ILE A 101 -2.57 -10.43 -11.17
N LEU A 102 -2.44 -11.72 -11.50
CA LEU A 102 -1.46 -12.61 -10.87
C LEU A 102 -0.02 -12.14 -11.11
N ILE A 103 0.37 -11.88 -12.37
CA ILE A 103 1.72 -11.41 -12.73
C ILE A 103 2.02 -10.08 -12.05
N THR A 104 1.06 -9.14 -12.06
CA THR A 104 1.17 -7.84 -11.37
C THR A 104 1.35 -8.01 -9.87
N THR A 105 0.62 -8.94 -9.26
CA THR A 105 0.73 -9.26 -7.83
C THR A 105 2.07 -9.93 -7.49
N LEU A 106 2.59 -10.81 -8.34
CA LEU A 106 3.92 -11.39 -8.12
C LEU A 106 5.02 -10.31 -8.20
N ALA A 107 4.91 -9.41 -9.18
CA ALA A 107 5.86 -8.30 -9.34
C ALA A 107 5.85 -7.34 -8.15
N LEU A 108 4.68 -6.94 -7.64
CA LEU A 108 4.60 -6.03 -6.49
C LEU A 108 5.19 -6.66 -5.22
N TYR A 109 4.92 -7.95 -4.96
CA TYR A 109 5.48 -8.63 -3.78
C TYR A 109 6.99 -8.88 -3.92
N MET A 110 7.51 -8.99 -5.14
CA MET A 110 8.96 -9.01 -5.40
C MET A 110 9.63 -7.68 -5.00
N LEU A 111 9.00 -6.54 -5.33
CA LEU A 111 9.50 -5.21 -4.90
C LEU A 111 9.51 -5.08 -3.35
N TYR A 112 8.45 -5.57 -2.70
CA TYR A 112 8.39 -5.60 -1.24
C TYR A 112 9.45 -6.53 -0.65
N PHE A 113 9.71 -7.69 -1.25
CA PHE A 113 10.76 -8.61 -0.82
C PHE A 113 12.12 -7.90 -0.80
N PHE A 114 12.50 -7.21 -1.88
CA PHE A 114 13.78 -6.50 -1.93
C PHE A 114 13.88 -5.41 -0.86
N SER A 115 12.78 -4.68 -0.63
CA SER A 115 12.72 -3.65 0.41
C SER A 115 12.87 -4.26 1.81
N PHE A 116 12.12 -5.31 2.12
CA PHE A 116 12.20 -6.01 3.40
C PHE A 116 13.59 -6.59 3.61
N LYS A 117 14.14 -7.25 2.59
CA LYS A 117 15.49 -7.81 2.62
C LYS A 117 16.54 -6.75 2.93
N GLN A 118 16.38 -5.56 2.38
CA GLN A 118 17.33 -4.49 2.54
C GLN A 118 17.23 -3.79 3.90
N TYR A 119 16.02 -3.56 4.40
CA TYR A 119 15.81 -2.63 5.52
C TYR A 119 15.45 -3.30 6.85
N ILE A 120 14.87 -4.49 6.83
CA ILE A 120 14.25 -5.11 8.00
C ILE A 120 15.17 -6.22 8.56
N GLN A 121 15.24 -6.33 9.89
CA GLN A 121 16.00 -7.38 10.57
C GLN A 121 15.10 -8.52 11.06
N ASP A 122 13.94 -8.21 11.66
CA ASP A 122 12.96 -9.20 12.11
C ASP A 122 11.85 -9.37 11.06
N TYR A 123 12.01 -10.34 10.17
CA TYR A 123 11.00 -10.64 9.15
C TYR A 123 9.68 -11.14 9.74
N PRO A 124 9.66 -12.09 10.71
CA PRO A 124 8.39 -12.57 11.25
C PRO A 124 7.51 -11.48 11.87
N LEU A 125 8.07 -10.58 12.67
CA LEU A 125 7.28 -9.46 13.21
C LEU A 125 6.93 -8.44 12.12
N ALA A 126 7.84 -8.15 11.19
CA ALA A 126 7.55 -7.23 10.09
C ALA A 126 6.40 -7.70 9.20
N THR A 127 6.28 -9.00 8.96
CA THR A 127 5.17 -9.58 8.20
C THR A 127 3.85 -9.42 8.93
N ILE A 128 3.82 -9.53 10.27
CA ILE A 128 2.61 -9.24 11.07
C ILE A 128 2.24 -7.76 10.96
N VAL A 129 3.21 -6.85 11.06
CA VAL A 129 2.97 -5.41 10.91
C VAL A 129 2.46 -5.08 9.50
N PHE A 130 3.05 -5.68 8.46
CA PHE A 130 2.57 -5.55 7.09
C PHE A 130 1.12 -6.01 6.92
N LEU A 131 0.74 -7.13 7.54
CA LEU A 131 -0.64 -7.61 7.53
C LEU A 131 -1.61 -6.63 8.19
N GLY A 132 -1.22 -6.06 9.33
CA GLY A 132 -2.07 -5.13 10.07
C GLY A 132 -2.30 -3.80 9.35
N PHE A 133 -1.27 -3.27 8.66
CA PHE A 133 -1.30 -1.91 8.11
C PHE A 133 -1.51 -1.82 6.60
N PHE A 134 -1.03 -2.79 5.80
CA PHE A 134 -0.89 -2.58 4.35
C PHE A 134 -1.45 -3.71 3.46
N TYR A 135 -1.45 -4.96 3.94
CA TYR A 135 -1.81 -6.14 3.15
C TYR A 135 -3.13 -6.03 2.37
N TYR A 136 -4.22 -5.60 3.01
CA TYR A 136 -5.54 -5.54 2.35
C TYR A 136 -5.56 -4.62 1.13
N PHE A 137 -4.78 -3.54 1.15
CA PHE A 137 -4.70 -2.61 0.03
C PHE A 137 -4.04 -3.24 -1.20
N THR A 138 -3.18 -4.24 -1.01
CA THR A 138 -2.56 -5.00 -2.10
C THR A 138 -3.55 -5.82 -2.90
N MET A 139 -4.76 -6.06 -2.37
CA MET A 139 -5.81 -6.76 -3.10
C MET A 139 -6.43 -5.91 -4.19
N THR A 140 -6.57 -4.60 -3.99
CA THR A 140 -7.44 -3.79 -4.84
C THR A 140 -6.72 -2.65 -5.54
N TYR A 141 -5.82 -1.94 -4.86
CA TYR A 141 -5.24 -0.70 -5.38
C TYR A 141 -3.95 -0.93 -6.17
N LEU A 142 -3.97 -1.88 -7.11
CA LEU A 142 -2.79 -2.42 -7.80
C LEU A 142 -1.81 -1.33 -8.28
N ARG A 143 -2.28 -0.29 -8.97
CA ARG A 143 -1.45 0.85 -9.41
C ARG A 143 -0.67 1.51 -8.29
N GLN A 144 -1.38 1.92 -7.25
CA GLN A 144 -0.81 2.67 -6.13
C GLN A 144 0.13 1.81 -5.29
N VAL A 145 -0.25 0.57 -4.99
CA VAL A 145 0.60 -0.33 -4.20
C VAL A 145 1.85 -0.75 -4.98
N PHE A 146 1.78 -0.82 -6.31
CA PHE A 146 2.96 -1.02 -7.18
C PHE A 146 3.90 0.18 -7.07
N ALA A 147 3.37 1.41 -7.19
CA ALA A 147 4.14 2.64 -7.00
C ALA A 147 4.80 2.70 -5.61
N VAL A 148 4.07 2.28 -4.54
CA VAL A 148 4.63 2.16 -3.19
C VAL A 148 5.84 1.21 -3.15
N GLY A 149 5.76 0.07 -3.85
CA GLY A 149 6.88 -0.88 -3.96
C GLY A 149 8.12 -0.27 -4.61
N ILE A 150 7.94 0.52 -5.67
CA ILE A 150 9.04 1.24 -6.34
C ILE A 150 9.63 2.32 -5.41
N VAL A 151 8.78 3.08 -4.72
CA VAL A 151 9.23 4.11 -3.76
C VAL A 151 10.06 3.50 -2.64
N TRP A 152 9.68 2.34 -2.10
CA TRP A 152 10.44 1.71 -1.02
C TRP A 152 11.88 1.36 -1.42
N LEU A 153 12.15 1.03 -2.69
CA LEU A 153 13.51 0.82 -3.20
C LEU A 153 14.35 2.12 -3.18
N SER A 154 13.73 3.29 -3.19
CA SER A 154 14.42 4.58 -3.20
C SER A 154 14.92 5.02 -1.83
N VAL A 155 14.33 4.49 -0.75
CA VAL A 155 14.52 4.96 0.62
C VAL A 155 15.98 5.00 1.07
N ARG A 156 16.81 4.01 0.69
CA ARG A 156 18.26 4.03 0.99
C ARG A 156 18.99 5.26 0.50
N TYR A 157 18.56 5.80 -0.63
CA TYR A 157 19.26 6.88 -1.28
C TYR A 157 19.10 8.21 -0.52
N ILE A 158 18.16 8.29 0.43
CA ILE A 158 18.04 9.41 1.37
C ILE A 158 19.28 9.46 2.28
N TRP A 159 19.61 8.38 3.01
CA TRP A 159 20.78 8.40 3.90
C TRP A 159 22.12 8.18 3.21
N GLU A 160 22.11 7.58 2.01
CA GLU A 160 23.29 7.55 1.13
C GLU A 160 23.55 8.89 0.43
N GLN A 161 22.62 9.86 0.52
CA GLN A 161 22.72 11.18 -0.11
C GLN A 161 22.92 11.09 -1.64
N LYS A 162 22.14 10.22 -2.30
CA LYS A 162 22.19 9.99 -3.76
C LYS A 162 20.93 10.52 -4.43
N PRO A 163 20.84 11.84 -4.73
CA PRO A 163 19.60 12.49 -5.16
C PRO A 163 19.11 11.91 -6.49
N ILE A 164 20.02 11.71 -7.44
CA ILE A 164 19.68 11.20 -8.78
C ILE A 164 18.99 9.83 -8.67
N LYS A 165 19.54 8.91 -7.87
CA LYS A 165 18.95 7.57 -7.70
C LYS A 165 17.63 7.61 -6.94
N PHE A 166 17.51 8.51 -5.95
CA PHE A 166 16.26 8.74 -5.23
C PHE A 166 15.16 9.24 -6.16
N PHE A 167 15.39 10.38 -6.83
CA PHE A 167 14.40 11.02 -7.68
C PHE A 167 14.08 10.20 -8.92
N ALA A 168 15.04 9.47 -9.51
CA ALA A 168 14.76 8.56 -10.61
C ALA A 168 13.71 7.49 -10.24
N LEU A 169 13.83 6.90 -9.04
CA LEU A 169 12.84 5.91 -8.57
C LEU A 169 11.51 6.54 -8.16
N VAL A 170 11.52 7.73 -7.54
CA VAL A 170 10.27 8.43 -7.18
C VAL A 170 9.52 8.90 -8.44
N LEU A 171 10.23 9.39 -9.45
CA LEU A 171 9.64 9.76 -10.74
C LEU A 171 9.16 8.52 -11.51
N LEU A 172 9.88 7.40 -11.44
CA LEU A 172 9.38 6.13 -11.97
C LEU A 172 8.10 5.68 -11.24
N ALA A 173 8.03 5.79 -9.91
CA ALA A 173 6.81 5.48 -9.18
C ALA A 173 5.65 6.43 -9.53
N TYR A 174 5.95 7.70 -9.78
CA TYR A 174 4.96 8.69 -10.25
C TYR A 174 4.34 8.30 -11.58
N THR A 175 5.11 7.67 -12.49
CA THR A 175 4.53 7.14 -13.74
C THR A 175 3.68 5.89 -13.53
N PHE A 176 3.68 5.25 -12.35
CA PHE A 176 2.71 4.20 -12.01
C PHE A 176 1.48 4.75 -11.31
N HIS A 177 1.67 5.75 -10.44
CA HIS A 177 0.58 6.42 -9.76
C HIS A 177 0.97 7.81 -9.27
N GLY A 178 0.16 8.82 -9.62
CA GLY A 178 0.49 10.23 -9.43
C GLY A 178 0.77 10.65 -7.98
N SER A 179 0.14 9.99 -7.01
CA SER A 179 0.32 10.32 -5.59
C SER A 179 1.71 10.01 -5.05
N ALA A 180 2.57 9.27 -5.79
CA ALA A 180 3.92 8.94 -5.35
C ALA A 180 4.83 10.15 -5.11
N LEU A 181 4.54 11.29 -5.76
CA LEU A 181 5.28 12.54 -5.55
C LEU A 181 5.18 13.08 -4.13
N ILE A 182 4.17 12.68 -3.34
CA ILE A 182 4.09 13.08 -1.94
C ILE A 182 5.30 12.61 -1.12
N PHE A 183 6.01 11.58 -1.60
CA PHE A 183 7.23 11.09 -0.97
C PHE A 183 8.47 11.92 -1.31
N ALA A 184 8.46 12.71 -2.38
CA ALA A 184 9.63 13.47 -2.84
C ALA A 184 10.24 14.41 -1.78
N PRO A 185 9.45 15.15 -0.96
CA PRO A 185 10.00 16.02 0.10
C PRO A 185 10.85 15.29 1.15
N MET A 186 10.70 13.98 1.32
CA MET A 186 11.50 13.21 2.28
C MET A 186 13.01 13.29 2.05
N TYR A 187 13.44 13.52 0.80
CA TYR A 187 14.86 13.65 0.49
C TYR A 187 15.51 14.85 1.17
N PHE A 188 14.76 15.95 1.30
CA PHE A 188 15.26 17.21 1.84
C PHE A 188 15.14 17.30 3.36
N LEU A 189 14.43 16.36 3.99
CA LEU A 189 14.22 16.36 5.43
C LEU A 189 15.54 16.05 6.17
N PRO A 190 16.02 16.95 7.07
CA PRO A 190 17.26 16.72 7.79
C PRO A 190 17.29 15.38 8.55
N ILE A 191 18.37 14.62 8.34
CA ILE A 191 18.61 13.34 9.03
C ILE A 191 19.13 13.60 10.44
N ARG A 192 18.20 13.96 11.33
CA ARG A 192 18.49 14.22 12.75
C ARG A 192 17.39 13.66 13.64
N LYS A 193 17.72 13.40 14.90
CA LYS A 193 16.75 13.06 15.93
C LYS A 193 16.08 14.33 16.44
N TYR A 194 14.88 14.62 15.95
CA TYR A 194 14.12 15.80 16.39
C TYR A 194 13.78 15.71 17.89
N SER A 195 13.59 16.83 18.58
CA SER A 195 13.10 16.78 19.96
C SER A 195 11.63 16.33 19.98
N PRO A 196 11.14 15.67 21.06
CA PRO A 196 9.72 15.36 21.20
C PRO A 196 8.83 16.59 21.01
N THR A 197 9.24 17.75 21.53
CA THR A 197 8.54 19.03 21.34
C THR A 197 8.43 19.42 19.87
N ALA A 198 9.48 19.26 19.06
CA ALA A 198 9.43 19.54 17.63
C ALA A 198 8.50 18.57 16.88
N ILE A 199 8.48 17.29 17.27
CA ILE A 199 7.55 16.30 16.71
C ILE A 199 6.11 16.67 17.05
N ILE A 200 5.82 17.01 18.31
CA ILE A 200 4.48 17.43 18.74
C ILE A 200 4.05 18.70 18.01
N ALA A 201 4.94 19.70 17.89
CA ALA A 201 4.65 20.93 17.16
C ALA A 201 4.32 20.65 15.68
N PHE A 202 5.08 19.78 15.01
CA PHE A 202 4.81 19.37 13.63
C PHE A 202 3.43 18.71 13.49
N VAL A 203 3.13 17.73 14.33
CA VAL A 203 1.85 16.99 14.34
C VAL A 203 0.68 17.93 14.66
N ALA A 204 0.86 18.87 15.59
CA ALA A 204 -0.14 19.89 15.93
C ALA A 204 -0.38 20.85 14.77
N VAL A 205 0.66 21.28 14.06
CA VAL A 205 0.51 22.10 12.84
C VAL A 205 -0.27 21.33 11.77
N CYS A 206 0.05 20.07 11.51
CA CYS A 206 -0.72 19.25 10.56
C CYS A 206 -2.21 19.15 10.95
N LEU A 207 -2.50 18.96 12.24
CA LEU A 207 -3.86 18.94 12.76
C LEU A 207 -4.56 20.30 12.55
N LEU A 208 -3.92 21.41 12.90
CA LEU A 208 -4.50 22.76 12.72
C LEU A 208 -4.74 23.08 11.25
N VAL A 209 -3.81 22.72 10.36
CA VAL A 209 -3.98 22.87 8.91
C VAL A 209 -5.13 22.01 8.41
N SER A 210 -5.33 20.81 8.95
CA SER A 210 -6.46 19.95 8.59
C SER A 210 -7.83 20.60 8.87
N LEU A 211 -7.92 21.44 9.90
CA LEU A 211 -9.14 22.14 10.28
C LEU A 211 -9.41 23.35 9.37
N SER A 212 -8.39 23.84 8.65
CA SER A 212 -8.52 24.91 7.66
C SER A 212 -9.04 24.39 6.31
N PRO A 213 -9.43 25.28 5.37
CA PRO A 213 -9.75 24.91 3.99
C PRO A 213 -8.55 24.47 3.14
N LEU A 214 -7.31 24.66 3.62
CA LEU A 214 -6.09 24.45 2.81
C LEU A 214 -5.96 23.03 2.23
N PRO A 215 -6.24 21.94 2.96
CA PRO A 215 -6.19 20.60 2.38
C PRO A 215 -7.17 20.41 1.21
N ASN A 216 -8.35 21.05 1.26
CA ASN A 216 -9.31 21.01 0.14
C ASN A 216 -8.70 21.67 -1.09
N VAL A 217 -8.09 22.84 -0.93
CA VAL A 217 -7.42 23.58 -2.02
C VAL A 217 -6.26 22.76 -2.59
N LEU A 218 -5.46 22.12 -1.75
CA LEU A 218 -4.37 21.25 -2.19
C LEU A 218 -4.89 20.05 -2.99
N LEU A 219 -6.00 19.45 -2.56
CA LEU A 219 -6.60 18.32 -3.28
C LEU A 219 -7.19 18.74 -4.62
N VAL A 220 -7.96 19.84 -4.66
CA VAL A 220 -8.54 20.36 -5.91
C VAL A 220 -7.44 20.78 -6.88
N SER A 221 -6.45 21.54 -6.45
CA SER A 221 -5.33 21.94 -7.32
C SER A 221 -4.50 20.74 -7.80
N SER A 222 -4.31 19.71 -6.95
CA SER A 222 -3.67 18.46 -7.37
C SER A 222 -4.52 17.66 -8.36
N GLY A 223 -5.85 17.78 -8.29
CA GLY A 223 -6.78 17.22 -9.26
C GLY A 223 -6.84 18.00 -10.57
N GLU A 224 -6.67 19.31 -10.54
CA GLU A 224 -6.62 20.15 -11.74
C GLU A 224 -5.31 19.97 -12.49
N ALA A 225 -4.16 20.11 -11.82
CA ALA A 225 -2.84 19.77 -12.37
C ALA A 225 -2.76 18.28 -12.75
N THR A 226 -3.52 17.50 -11.99
CA THR A 226 -4.03 16.17 -12.28
C THR A 226 -4.57 16.03 -13.68
N GLY A 227 -5.67 16.70 -14.01
CA GLY A 227 -6.70 16.26 -14.95
C GLY A 227 -7.64 15.20 -14.32
N MET A 228 -7.74 15.20 -13.00
CA MET A 228 -8.64 14.41 -12.15
C MET A 228 -9.66 15.31 -11.41
N ALA A 229 -9.91 16.51 -11.96
CA ALA A 229 -10.69 17.57 -11.33
C ALA A 229 -12.08 17.10 -10.86
N GLU A 230 -12.80 16.35 -11.71
CA GLU A 230 -14.13 15.79 -11.35
C GLU A 230 -14.05 14.80 -10.18
N ARG A 231 -13.02 13.95 -10.15
CA ARG A 231 -12.82 12.97 -9.08
C ARG A 231 -12.41 13.64 -7.78
N THR A 232 -11.55 14.66 -7.84
CA THR A 232 -11.17 15.44 -6.65
C THR A 232 -12.31 16.33 -6.16
N ALA A 233 -13.13 16.87 -7.06
CA ALA A 233 -14.34 17.61 -6.70
C ALA A 233 -15.36 16.69 -6.02
N ALA A 234 -15.55 15.46 -6.50
CA ALA A 234 -16.36 14.45 -5.82
C ALA A 234 -15.86 14.15 -4.40
N TYR A 235 -14.54 14.14 -4.17
CA TYR A 235 -13.99 13.99 -2.80
C TYR A 235 -14.22 15.19 -1.88
N THR A 236 -14.55 16.36 -2.43
CA THR A 236 -14.91 17.54 -1.62
C THR A 236 -16.40 17.61 -1.30
N THR A 237 -17.24 16.95 -2.10
CA THR A 237 -18.71 16.97 -1.99
C THR A 237 -19.30 15.71 -1.34
N GLU A 238 -18.63 14.54 -1.46
CA GLU A 238 -18.94 13.37 -0.64
C GLU A 238 -18.57 13.64 0.82
N ASP A 239 -19.56 13.51 1.69
CA ASP A 239 -19.53 13.69 3.14
C ASP A 239 -18.10 13.67 3.73
N GLN A 240 -17.59 14.84 4.15
CA GLN A 240 -16.27 15.03 4.74
C GLN A 240 -16.22 14.36 6.12
N GLY A 241 -16.29 13.03 6.12
CA GLY A 241 -16.31 12.22 7.31
C GLY A 241 -14.99 12.40 8.06
N PHE A 242 -15.10 12.81 9.32
CA PHE A 242 -13.97 12.84 10.24
C PHE A 242 -13.48 11.41 10.49
N ARG A 243 -12.27 11.10 10.02
CA ARG A 243 -11.60 9.81 10.21
C ARG A 243 -10.93 9.77 11.59
N ILE A 244 -11.72 9.51 12.63
CA ILE A 244 -11.22 9.35 14.00
C ILE A 244 -10.13 8.28 14.08
N GLU A 245 -10.18 7.27 13.21
CA GLU A 245 -9.21 6.18 13.21
C GLU A 245 -7.81 6.64 12.83
N TYR A 246 -7.68 7.68 11.99
CA TYR A 246 -6.38 8.29 11.68
C TYR A 246 -5.78 8.98 12.89
N VAL A 247 -6.61 9.62 13.72
CA VAL A 247 -6.19 10.26 14.97
C VAL A 247 -5.72 9.18 15.96
N LEU A 248 -6.51 8.13 16.14
CA LEU A 248 -6.18 7.02 17.05
C LEU A 248 -4.89 6.30 16.64
N GLU A 249 -4.70 6.06 15.33
CA GLU A 249 -3.48 5.46 14.79
C GLU A 249 -2.26 6.35 15.02
N CYS A 250 -2.39 7.66 14.76
CA CYS A 250 -1.34 8.64 15.04
C CYS A 250 -0.98 8.69 16.54
N MET A 251 -1.98 8.75 17.41
CA MET A 251 -1.78 8.74 18.87
C MET A 251 -1.06 7.47 19.33
N PHE A 252 -1.48 6.29 18.84
CA PHE A 252 -0.84 5.02 19.18
C PHE A 252 0.64 4.98 18.75
N LEU A 253 0.93 5.37 17.50
CA LEU A 253 2.30 5.37 16.97
C LEU A 253 3.20 6.36 17.73
N LEU A 254 2.73 7.58 17.97
CA LEU A 254 3.48 8.58 18.72
C LEU A 254 3.69 8.19 20.18
N TRP A 255 2.67 7.62 20.83
CA TRP A 255 2.80 7.09 22.19
C TRP A 255 3.89 6.01 22.27
N LEU A 256 3.92 5.08 21.32
CA LEU A 256 4.92 4.01 21.27
C LEU A 256 6.33 4.56 21.05
N ILE A 257 6.47 5.51 20.12
CA ILE A 257 7.72 6.20 19.83
C ILE A 257 8.21 6.98 21.05
N PHE A 258 7.36 7.79 21.68
CA PHE A 258 7.75 8.64 22.81
C PHE A 258 8.12 7.84 24.05
N THR A 259 7.37 6.78 24.36
CA THR A 259 7.67 5.87 25.47
C THR A 259 9.07 5.23 25.34
N ASN A 260 9.56 5.06 24.11
CA ASN A 260 10.85 4.45 23.83
C ASN A 260 11.90 5.43 23.28
N TYR A 261 11.59 6.73 23.19
CA TYR A 261 12.33 7.68 22.37
C TYR A 261 13.81 7.79 22.72
N ARG A 262 14.10 7.83 24.03
CA ARG A 262 15.49 7.92 24.53
C ARG A 262 16.33 6.69 24.17
N LYS A 263 15.70 5.53 24.03
CA LYS A 263 16.36 4.25 23.72
C LYS A 263 16.65 4.05 22.23
N ILE A 264 15.98 4.80 21.35
CA ILE A 264 16.16 4.67 19.88
C ILE A 264 17.57 5.14 19.50
N VAL A 265 18.38 4.23 18.94
CA VAL A 265 19.75 4.49 18.50
C VAL A 265 19.73 5.32 17.20
N PRO A 266 20.35 6.51 17.17
CA PRO A 266 20.23 7.45 16.05
C PRO A 266 21.19 7.14 14.88
N THR A 267 21.10 5.95 14.30
CA THR A 267 21.79 5.68 13.01
C THR A 267 21.08 6.43 11.89
N LYS A 268 21.79 6.79 10.81
CA LYS A 268 21.17 7.52 9.68
C LYS A 268 19.93 6.80 9.13
N GLN A 269 20.00 5.48 9.01
CA GLN A 269 18.89 4.62 8.59
C GLN A 269 17.70 4.72 9.57
N THR A 270 17.94 4.51 10.87
CA THR A 270 16.88 4.60 11.89
C THR A 270 16.24 5.98 11.94
N LEU A 271 17.03 7.04 11.77
CA LEU A 271 16.52 8.42 11.73
C LEU A 271 15.63 8.66 10.51
N VAL A 272 15.98 8.14 9.34
CA VAL A 272 15.11 8.24 8.15
C VAL A 272 13.77 7.52 8.38
N PHE A 273 13.77 6.31 8.92
CA PHE A 273 12.52 5.59 9.19
C PHE A 273 11.69 6.18 10.33
N LEU A 274 12.34 6.75 11.36
CA LEU A 274 11.68 7.52 12.40
C LEU A 274 11.00 8.75 11.81
N ASN A 275 11.71 9.50 10.96
CA ASN A 275 11.17 10.65 10.25
C ASN A 275 10.01 10.26 9.33
N MET A 276 10.13 9.16 8.57
CA MET A 276 9.03 8.63 7.75
C MET A 276 7.79 8.33 8.59
N THR A 277 7.96 7.77 9.79
CA THR A 277 6.83 7.47 10.69
C THR A 277 6.19 8.73 11.24
N VAL A 278 6.99 9.76 11.58
CA VAL A 278 6.46 11.06 12.01
C VAL A 278 5.73 11.76 10.87
N VAL A 279 6.27 11.75 9.65
CA VAL A 279 5.61 12.31 8.47
C VAL A 279 4.33 11.55 8.14
N PHE A 280 4.30 10.23 8.28
CA PHE A 280 3.08 9.43 8.17
C PHE A 280 1.99 9.93 9.14
N CYS A 281 2.32 10.12 10.42
CA CYS A 281 1.41 10.70 11.41
C CYS A 281 0.92 12.09 10.99
N GLY A 282 1.81 12.94 10.47
CA GLY A 282 1.45 14.25 9.93
C GLY A 282 0.47 14.18 8.76
N ILE A 283 0.69 13.27 7.81
CA ILE A 283 -0.20 13.04 6.65
C ILE A 283 -1.58 12.55 7.09
N LEU A 284 -1.63 11.60 8.02
CA LEU A 284 -2.90 11.09 8.55
C LEU A 284 -3.74 12.20 9.17
N LEU A 285 -3.12 13.07 9.98
CA LEU A 285 -3.82 14.21 10.58
C LEU A 285 -4.17 15.28 9.54
N LEU A 286 -3.26 15.59 8.61
CA LEU A 286 -3.51 16.57 7.56
C LEU A 286 -4.73 16.21 6.72
N PHE A 287 -4.94 14.92 6.44
CA PHE A 287 -6.03 14.43 5.61
C PHE A 287 -7.16 13.71 6.36
N MET A 288 -7.30 13.94 7.67
CA MET A 288 -8.32 13.27 8.50
C MET A 288 -9.77 13.60 8.15
N ARG A 289 -10.02 14.65 7.36
CA ARG A 289 -11.36 15.00 6.86
C ARG A 289 -11.69 14.38 5.50
N PHE A 290 -10.77 13.60 4.93
CA PHE A 290 -10.92 13.01 3.60
C PHE A 290 -10.98 11.50 3.71
N GLY A 291 -12.06 10.93 3.20
CA GLY A 291 -12.28 9.49 3.28
C GLY A 291 -11.14 8.65 2.70
N GLN A 292 -10.49 9.15 1.64
CA GLN A 292 -9.37 8.51 0.96
C GLN A 292 -8.00 9.12 1.31
N GLY A 293 -7.95 10.06 2.26
CA GLY A 293 -6.74 10.79 2.65
C GLY A 293 -5.60 9.91 3.14
N GLY A 294 -5.92 8.82 3.85
CA GLY A 294 -4.92 7.88 4.38
C GLY A 294 -4.07 7.20 3.31
N ARG A 295 -4.53 7.15 2.05
CA ARG A 295 -3.77 6.56 0.92
C ARG A 295 -2.46 7.27 0.64
N PHE A 296 -2.41 8.59 0.91
CA PHE A 296 -1.18 9.37 0.80
C PHE A 296 -0.09 8.91 1.79
N GLY A 297 -0.49 8.31 2.91
CA GLY A 297 0.44 7.75 3.91
C GLY A 297 1.11 6.46 3.47
N TRP A 298 0.62 5.77 2.42
CA TRP A 298 1.07 4.41 2.12
C TRP A 298 2.54 4.31 1.73
N TYR A 299 3.08 5.35 1.08
CA TYR A 299 4.50 5.44 0.74
C TYR A 299 5.42 5.44 1.97
N PHE A 300 4.88 5.77 3.15
CA PHE A 300 5.61 5.87 4.42
C PHE A 300 5.47 4.62 5.30
N PHE A 301 4.65 3.63 4.92
CA PHE A 301 4.41 2.42 5.74
C PHE A 301 5.69 1.64 6.04
N LEU A 302 6.70 1.68 5.17
CA LEU A 302 8.00 1.05 5.46
C LEU A 302 8.66 1.65 6.71
N GLY A 303 8.42 2.94 6.99
CA GLY A 303 8.81 3.59 8.25
C GLY A 303 8.14 2.94 9.46
N ILE A 304 6.83 2.70 9.39
CA ILE A 304 6.07 2.03 10.46
C ILE A 304 6.59 0.60 10.67
N ILE A 305 6.71 -0.16 9.59
CA ILE A 305 7.21 -1.56 9.63
C ILE A 305 8.59 -1.60 10.28
N TYR A 306 9.51 -0.72 9.86
CA TYR A 306 10.83 -0.64 10.46
C TYR A 306 10.78 -0.19 11.93
N MET A 307 10.05 0.87 12.26
CA MET A 307 10.06 1.44 13.61
C MET A 307 9.39 0.54 14.64
N LEU A 308 8.26 -0.11 14.30
CA LEU A 308 7.59 -1.04 15.21
C LEU A 308 8.44 -2.27 15.48
N THR A 309 9.10 -2.82 14.46
CA THR A 309 10.03 -3.94 14.65
C THR A 309 11.28 -3.52 15.42
N HIS A 310 11.85 -2.36 15.11
CA HIS A 310 13.04 -1.84 15.80
C HIS A 310 12.77 -1.57 17.29
N ILE A 311 11.66 -0.91 17.63
CA ILE A 311 11.27 -0.62 19.02
C ILE A 311 11.09 -1.93 19.81
N CYS A 312 10.54 -2.96 19.17
CA CYS A 312 10.41 -4.30 19.73
C CYS A 312 11.73 -5.06 19.93
N HIS A 313 12.88 -4.52 19.51
CA HIS A 313 14.21 -5.11 19.70
C HIS A 313 15.16 -4.23 20.51
N LEU A 314 14.68 -3.09 21.00
CA LEU A 314 15.52 -2.20 21.81
C LEU A 314 16.03 -2.92 23.07
N PRO A 315 17.28 -2.64 23.50
CA PRO A 315 17.80 -3.11 24.78
C PRO A 315 16.87 -2.70 25.92
N HIS A 316 16.64 -3.61 26.86
CA HIS A 316 15.75 -3.39 28.01
C HIS A 316 14.34 -2.92 27.62
N ARG A 317 13.82 -3.40 26.49
CA ARG A 317 12.41 -3.24 26.11
C ARG A 317 11.50 -3.86 27.18
N LYS A 318 10.27 -3.36 27.26
CA LYS A 318 9.24 -3.99 28.08
C LYS A 318 8.80 -5.32 27.43
N PRO A 319 8.58 -6.40 28.20
CA PRO A 319 8.24 -7.71 27.64
C PRO A 319 6.88 -7.69 26.91
N TRP A 320 5.92 -6.87 27.37
CA TRP A 320 4.59 -6.72 26.79
C TRP A 320 4.55 -6.03 25.42
N LEU A 321 5.66 -5.40 25.00
CA LEU A 321 5.69 -4.57 23.79
C LEU A 321 5.43 -5.36 22.50
N LYS A 322 6.07 -6.53 22.36
CA LYS A 322 5.86 -7.43 21.20
C LYS A 322 4.42 -7.95 21.16
N PRO A 323 3.89 -8.55 22.25
CA PRO A 323 2.49 -8.94 22.32
C PRO A 323 1.52 -7.81 21.97
N LEU A 324 1.75 -6.59 22.47
CA LEU A 324 0.90 -5.44 22.16
C LEU A 324 0.89 -5.13 20.65
N VAL A 325 2.07 -5.05 20.02
CA VAL A 325 2.17 -4.78 18.58
C VAL A 325 1.45 -5.86 17.77
N VAL A 326 1.65 -7.13 18.11
CA VAL A 326 0.97 -8.26 17.44
C VAL A 326 -0.54 -8.16 17.60
N THR A 327 -1.03 -7.92 18.82
CA THR A 327 -2.47 -7.77 19.10
C THR A 327 -3.07 -6.60 18.33
N VAL A 328 -2.41 -5.43 18.32
CA VAL A 328 -2.90 -4.27 17.57
C VAL A 328 -2.94 -4.56 16.07
N CYS A 329 -1.89 -5.19 15.51
CA CYS A 329 -1.88 -5.56 14.10
C CYS A 329 -2.98 -6.58 13.76
N PHE A 330 -3.27 -7.51 14.67
CA PHE A 330 -4.38 -8.44 14.53
C PHE A 330 -5.74 -7.73 14.54
N LEU A 331 -5.95 -6.79 15.47
CA LEU A 331 -7.19 -6.01 15.54
C LEU A 331 -7.40 -5.13 14.29
N LEU A 332 -6.34 -4.51 13.78
CA LEU A 332 -6.39 -3.76 12.51
C LEU A 332 -6.72 -4.69 11.33
N PHE A 333 -6.06 -5.84 11.26
CA PHE A 333 -6.35 -6.86 10.26
C PHE A 333 -7.82 -7.31 10.32
N LEU A 334 -8.32 -7.63 11.51
CA LEU A 334 -9.70 -8.08 11.73
C LEU A 334 -10.71 -6.97 11.38
N ARG A 335 -10.44 -5.72 11.75
CA ARG A 335 -11.27 -4.57 11.39
C ARG A 335 -11.47 -4.48 9.88
N ILE A 336 -10.39 -4.56 9.09
CA ILE A 336 -10.52 -4.50 7.63
C ILE A 336 -11.16 -5.78 7.07
N THR A 337 -10.86 -6.95 7.66
CA THR A 337 -11.51 -8.22 7.29
C THR A 337 -13.03 -8.12 7.35
N ILE A 338 -13.55 -7.53 8.44
CA ILE A 338 -14.98 -7.33 8.67
C ILE A 338 -15.51 -6.23 7.73
N ALA A 339 -14.84 -5.08 7.68
CA ALA A 339 -15.29 -3.95 6.86
C ALA A 339 -15.38 -4.28 5.36
N TRP A 340 -14.53 -5.18 4.86
CA TRP A 340 -14.48 -5.56 3.44
C TRP A 340 -15.20 -6.88 3.17
N GLN A 341 -16.04 -7.36 4.09
CA GLN A 341 -16.74 -8.64 3.92
C GLN A 341 -17.55 -8.71 2.61
N SER A 342 -18.32 -7.67 2.30
CA SER A 342 -19.11 -7.59 1.06
C SER A 342 -18.26 -7.57 -0.23
N LEU A 343 -16.98 -7.22 -0.14
CA LEU A 343 -16.07 -7.15 -1.29
C LEU A 343 -15.25 -8.44 -1.49
N ASN A 344 -15.18 -9.28 -0.47
CA ASN A 344 -14.18 -10.33 -0.36
C ASN A 344 -14.77 -11.72 -0.08
N MET A 345 -16.02 -11.80 0.37
CA MET A 345 -16.58 -13.05 0.90
C MET A 345 -17.78 -13.54 0.08
N PRO A 346 -17.83 -14.85 -0.25
CA PRO A 346 -16.83 -15.89 0.06
C PRO A 346 -15.53 -15.69 -0.75
N TYR A 347 -14.39 -16.17 -0.21
CA TYR A 347 -13.14 -16.18 -0.97
C TYR A 347 -13.24 -17.25 -2.07
N LYS A 348 -13.09 -16.84 -3.31
CA LYS A 348 -12.99 -17.73 -4.48
C LYS A 348 -11.67 -17.46 -5.20
N THR A 349 -11.16 -18.48 -5.89
CA THR A 349 -10.03 -18.32 -6.80
C THR A 349 -10.53 -18.31 -8.24
N PHE A 350 -9.77 -17.71 -9.17
CA PHE A 350 -10.12 -17.74 -10.58
C PHE A 350 -10.09 -19.14 -11.21
N PHE A 351 -9.66 -20.19 -10.49
CA PHE A 351 -9.81 -21.58 -10.93
C PHE A 351 -11.23 -22.12 -10.76
N THR A 352 -12.15 -21.33 -10.20
CA THR A 352 -13.54 -21.71 -9.99
C THR A 352 -14.43 -20.80 -10.82
N ASN A 353 -15.14 -21.38 -11.78
CA ASN A 353 -16.10 -20.64 -12.61
C ASN A 353 -17.33 -20.24 -11.79
N GLY A 354 -18.11 -19.30 -12.34
CA GLY A 354 -19.26 -18.68 -11.71
C GLY A 354 -18.99 -17.25 -11.26
N GLU A 355 -19.93 -16.70 -10.50
CA GLU A 355 -19.83 -15.33 -10.02
C GLU A 355 -18.60 -15.13 -9.11
N PRO A 356 -17.92 -13.98 -9.19
CA PRO A 356 -16.75 -13.68 -8.37
C PRO A 356 -16.99 -13.62 -6.86
N SER A 357 -15.92 -13.32 -6.11
CA SER A 357 -16.00 -13.13 -4.66
C SER A 357 -16.79 -11.86 -4.30
N GLY A 358 -17.44 -11.85 -3.13
CA GLY A 358 -18.20 -10.70 -2.62
C GLY A 358 -19.72 -10.88 -2.72
N SER A 359 -20.46 -9.79 -2.50
CA SER A 359 -21.92 -9.77 -2.40
C SER A 359 -22.65 -9.68 -3.75
N GLY A 360 -21.97 -9.86 -4.88
CA GLY A 360 -22.56 -9.74 -6.22
C GLY A 360 -22.74 -8.30 -6.72
N SER A 361 -23.04 -7.33 -5.86
CA SER A 361 -23.33 -5.94 -6.28
C SER A 361 -22.23 -5.24 -7.10
N ILE A 362 -20.95 -5.49 -6.79
CA ILE A 362 -19.83 -4.96 -7.60
C ILE A 362 -19.76 -5.69 -8.94
N TYR A 363 -19.97 -7.00 -8.95
CA TYR A 363 -19.98 -7.80 -10.16
C TYR A 363 -21.09 -7.35 -11.12
N GLU A 364 -22.33 -7.24 -10.63
CA GLU A 364 -23.48 -6.78 -11.43
C GLU A 364 -23.27 -5.41 -12.09
N ARG A 365 -22.53 -4.52 -11.42
CA ARG A 365 -22.32 -3.15 -11.89
C ARG A 365 -21.10 -2.98 -12.80
N TYR A 366 -20.04 -3.78 -12.60
CA TYR A 366 -18.73 -3.55 -13.22
C TYR A 366 -18.24 -4.73 -14.07
N GLU A 367 -18.92 -5.87 -14.07
CA GLU A 367 -18.60 -6.93 -15.04
C GLU A 367 -19.00 -6.48 -16.45
N TYR A 368 -17.99 -6.38 -17.31
CA TYR A 368 -18.14 -5.99 -18.71
C TYR A 368 -18.02 -7.20 -19.64
N ASP A 369 -17.57 -8.36 -19.13
CA ASP A 369 -17.35 -9.57 -19.94
C ASP A 369 -17.78 -10.83 -19.18
N TYR A 370 -19.03 -11.23 -19.41
CA TYR A 370 -19.68 -12.38 -18.76
C TYR A 370 -19.10 -13.73 -19.17
N ASN A 371 -18.25 -13.82 -20.21
CA ASN A 371 -17.59 -15.08 -20.55
C ASN A 371 -16.64 -15.53 -19.44
N TYR A 372 -16.03 -14.59 -18.72
CA TYR A 372 -15.23 -14.91 -17.54
C TYR A 372 -16.04 -15.58 -16.42
N THR A 373 -17.36 -15.45 -16.39
CA THR A 373 -18.21 -16.19 -15.45
C THR A 373 -18.34 -17.65 -15.87
N VAL A 374 -18.39 -17.94 -17.16
CA VAL A 374 -18.49 -19.30 -17.69
C VAL A 374 -17.15 -20.03 -17.61
N ASP A 375 -16.08 -19.36 -18.03
CA ASP A 375 -14.71 -19.85 -17.97
C ASP A 375 -13.75 -18.68 -17.68
N LYS A 376 -13.16 -18.68 -16.49
CA LYS A 376 -12.24 -17.63 -16.03
C LYS A 376 -10.95 -17.58 -16.86
N LEU A 377 -10.60 -18.68 -17.53
CA LEU A 377 -9.35 -18.84 -18.29
C LEU A 377 -9.55 -18.89 -19.82
N TYR A 378 -10.70 -18.42 -20.31
CA TYR A 378 -11.06 -18.56 -21.72
C TYR A 378 -10.20 -17.74 -22.72
N LYS A 379 -9.51 -16.70 -22.25
CA LYS A 379 -8.66 -15.77 -23.02
C LYS A 379 -7.16 -16.06 -22.92
#